data_AF-A0A951BHN8-F1
#
_entry.id   AF-A0A951BHN8-F1
#
_cell.length_a   1.000
_cell.length_b   1.000
_cell.length_c   1.000
_cell.angle_alpha   90.00
_cell.angle_beta   90.00
_cell.angle_gamma   90.00
#
_symmetry.space_group_name_H-M   'P 1'
#
loop_
_entity.id
_entity.type
_entity.pdbx_description
1 polymer ?
#
loop_
_entity_poly.entity_id
_entity_poly.type
_entity_poly.pdbx_seq_one_letter_code
_entity_poly.pdbx_strand_id
1 'polypeptide(L)'
;MARRGCGVSGCGIDPEAEQPWTHYLASLLHHQHQLAELRGGAKYWMRVLSEIKNRGTQDCLIVVCDGLKGLPDAIAAVWPQTIVQTCIVHLLRNSFKYASKKDWSAIAADLKPVYTAASEQAALDAFAEFS
;
A
#
# COMPACT_ATOMS: atom_id res chain seq x y z
N MET A 1 58.08 -51.12 8.00
CA MET A 1 58.77 -50.37 9.08
C MET A 1 57.82 -49.30 9.63
N ALA A 2 57.53 -49.42 10.93
CA ALA A 2 56.99 -48.46 11.91
C ALA A 2 56.11 -47.24 11.54
N ARG A 3 54.86 -47.32 12.05
CA ARG A 3 53.97 -46.34 12.73
C ARG A 3 54.30 -44.83 12.76
N ARG A 4 53.24 -44.01 12.57
CA ARG A 4 52.67 -42.91 13.42
C ARG A 4 51.40 -42.43 12.68
N GLY A 5 50.19 -42.27 13.20
CA GLY A 5 49.69 -41.95 14.54
C GLY A 5 49.12 -40.52 14.56
N CYS A 6 47.84 -40.32 14.22
CA CYS A 6 47.06 -39.15 14.67
C CYS A 6 45.57 -39.51 14.65
N GLY A 7 44.99 -39.60 15.85
CA GLY A 7 43.55 -39.81 16.05
C GLY A 7 42.83 -38.48 16.16
N VAL A 8 41.61 -38.44 15.63
CA VAL A 8 40.58 -37.51 16.06
C VAL A 8 39.27 -38.29 16.11
N SER A 9 39.04 -38.88 17.28
CA SER A 9 37.72 -39.12 17.82
C SER A 9 37.02 -37.78 18.04
N GLY A 10 35.79 -37.63 17.52
CA GLY A 10 34.89 -36.55 17.91
C GLY A 10 34.65 -35.49 16.83
N CYS A 11 33.91 -35.84 15.78
CA CYS A 11 33.05 -34.86 15.12
C CYS A 11 31.64 -35.09 15.68
N GLY A 12 31.43 -34.64 16.92
CA GLY A 12 30.11 -34.55 17.51
C GLY A 12 29.39 -33.38 16.85
N ILE A 13 28.35 -33.68 16.09
CA ILE A 13 27.34 -32.67 15.73
C ILE A 13 26.46 -32.55 16.97
N ASP A 14 26.62 -31.46 17.73
CA ASP A 14 25.69 -31.13 18.81
C ASP A 14 24.29 -30.86 18.20
N PRO A 15 23.25 -31.65 18.55
CA PRO A 15 21.90 -31.45 18.03
C PRO A 15 21.15 -30.28 18.71
N GLU A 16 21.76 -29.63 19.70
CA GLU A 16 21.15 -28.59 20.55
C GLU A 16 21.84 -27.21 20.46
N ALA A 17 22.59 -26.94 19.38
CA ALA A 17 22.95 -25.58 19.04
C ALA A 17 21.70 -24.83 18.53
N GLU A 18 20.85 -24.38 19.47
CA GLU A 18 19.79 -23.40 19.22
C GLU A 18 20.39 -22.24 18.43
N GLN A 19 20.06 -22.20 17.15
CA GLN A 19 20.63 -21.26 16.21
C GLN A 19 20.24 -19.83 16.62
N PRO A 20 21.18 -18.96 17.06
CA PRO A 20 20.87 -17.58 17.49
C PRO A 20 20.22 -16.73 16.38
N TRP A 21 20.37 -17.20 15.15
CA TRP A 21 19.83 -16.60 13.93
C TRP A 21 18.30 -16.63 13.87
N THR A 22 17.62 -17.58 14.54
CA THR A 22 16.14 -17.64 14.51
C THR A 22 15.53 -16.44 15.23
N HIS A 23 16.11 -16.03 16.36
CA HIS A 23 15.74 -14.79 17.06
C HIS A 23 16.13 -13.53 16.27
N TYR A 24 17.28 -13.54 15.60
CA TYR A 24 17.72 -12.41 14.78
C TYR A 24 16.85 -12.23 13.53
N LEU A 25 16.46 -13.32 12.86
CA LEU A 25 15.54 -13.32 11.73
C LEU A 25 14.11 -12.97 12.17
N ALA A 26 13.65 -13.46 13.33
CA ALA A 26 12.34 -13.09 13.88
C ALA A 26 12.28 -11.62 14.28
N SER A 27 13.38 -11.06 14.83
CA SER A 27 13.52 -9.63 15.14
C SER A 27 13.58 -8.77 13.88
N LEU A 28 14.32 -9.19 12.85
CA LEU A 28 14.36 -8.51 11.56
C LEU A 28 13.00 -8.56 10.86
N LEU A 29 12.28 -9.69 10.90
CA LEU A 29 10.93 -9.81 10.36
C LEU A 29 9.91 -9.01 11.16
N HIS A 30 10.01 -8.96 12.51
CA HIS A 30 9.18 -8.08 13.34
C HIS A 30 9.46 -6.62 13.04
N HIS A 31 10.73 -6.23 12.91
CA HIS A 31 11.12 -4.87 12.57
C HIS A 31 10.67 -4.50 11.15
N GLN A 32 10.73 -5.44 10.21
CA GLN A 32 10.25 -5.25 8.84
C GLN A 32 8.72 -5.17 8.76
N HIS A 33 8.00 -5.94 9.59
CA HIS A 33 6.55 -5.80 9.79
C HIS A 33 6.19 -4.43 10.41
N GLN A 34 6.93 -3.98 11.42
CA GLN A 34 6.73 -2.66 12.04
C GLN A 34 7.02 -1.51 11.07
N LEU A 35 8.03 -1.66 10.20
CA LEU A 35 8.35 -0.67 9.16
C LEU A 35 7.31 -0.65 8.03
N ALA A 36 6.68 -1.79 7.72
CA ALA A 36 5.57 -1.87 6.78
C ALA A 36 4.29 -1.20 7.34
N GLU A 37 4.03 -1.31 8.64
CA GLU A 37 2.95 -0.56 9.32
C GLU A 37 3.21 0.95 9.36
N LEU A 38 4.48 1.37 9.47
CA LEU A 38 4.90 2.77 9.54
C LEU A 38 4.80 3.54 8.21
N ARG A 39 4.86 2.86 7.06
CA ARG A 39 4.90 3.51 5.73
C ARG A 39 3.54 3.73 5.06
N GLY A 40 2.44 3.47 5.76
CA GLY A 40 1.10 3.70 5.22
C GLY A 40 -0.02 3.00 5.97
N GLY A 41 0.18 2.59 7.23
CA GLY A 41 -0.90 2.07 8.06
C GLY A 41 -1.79 3.18 8.63
N ALA A 42 -2.98 2.79 9.14
CA ALA A 42 -3.96 3.73 9.70
C ALA A 42 -3.38 4.68 10.76
N LYS A 43 -2.43 4.21 11.59
CA LYS A 43 -1.75 5.04 12.61
C LYS A 43 -0.97 6.21 12.02
N TYR A 44 -0.32 6.02 10.87
CA TYR A 44 0.42 7.08 10.19
C TYR A 44 -0.55 8.17 9.69
N TRP A 45 -1.62 7.76 9.01
CA TRP A 45 -2.62 8.68 8.48
C TRP A 45 -3.36 9.42 9.58
N MET A 46 -3.72 8.74 10.68
CA MET A 46 -4.31 9.38 11.85
C MET A 46 -3.46 10.54 12.38
N ARG A 47 -2.14 10.35 12.47
CA ARG A 47 -1.23 11.43 12.89
C ARG A 47 -1.29 12.61 11.92
N VAL A 48 -1.13 12.36 10.62
CA VAL A 48 -1.13 13.41 9.58
C VAL A 48 -2.44 14.19 9.59
N LEU A 49 -3.58 13.52 9.59
CA LEU A 49 -4.89 14.15 9.56
C LEU A 49 -5.19 14.92 10.85
N SER A 50 -4.77 14.40 12.00
CA SER A 50 -4.88 15.10 13.29
C SER A 50 -4.06 16.39 13.30
N GLU A 51 -2.85 16.39 12.72
CA GLU A 51 -2.06 17.61 12.57
C GLU A 51 -2.76 18.65 11.69
N ILE A 52 -3.40 18.23 10.60
CA ILE A 52 -4.17 19.14 9.73
C ILE A 52 -5.37 19.74 10.48
N LYS A 53 -6.09 18.94 11.27
CA LYS A 53 -7.17 19.40 12.13
C LYS A 53 -6.68 20.40 13.18
N ASN A 54 -5.55 20.10 13.84
CA ASN A 54 -4.95 20.97 14.85
C ASN A 54 -4.43 22.31 14.29
N ARG A 55 -4.15 22.38 12.99
CA ARG A 55 -3.83 23.64 12.29
C ARG A 55 -5.05 24.51 11.97
N GLY A 56 -6.26 24.06 12.33
CA GLY A 56 -7.49 24.85 12.23
C GLY A 56 -8.53 24.32 11.24
N THR A 57 -8.27 23.19 10.56
CA THR A 57 -9.25 22.59 9.64
C THR A 57 -10.35 21.92 10.43
N GLN A 58 -11.46 22.62 10.61
CA GLN A 58 -12.58 22.15 11.43
C GLN A 58 -13.34 20.99 10.77
N ASP A 59 -13.59 21.12 9.48
CA ASP A 59 -14.40 20.16 8.71
C ASP A 59 -13.89 20.02 7.28
N CYS A 60 -14.21 18.90 6.64
CA CYS A 60 -13.91 18.59 5.26
C CYS A 60 -15.14 17.94 4.63
N LEU A 61 -15.73 18.55 3.60
CA LEU A 61 -16.90 17.96 2.93
C LEU A 61 -16.52 16.72 2.12
N ILE A 62 -15.40 16.80 1.39
CA ILE A 62 -14.91 15.74 0.52
C ILE A 62 -13.40 15.61 0.68
N VAL A 63 -12.91 14.38 0.82
CA VAL A 63 -11.49 14.05 0.72
C VAL A 63 -11.29 13.07 -0.42
N VAL A 64 -10.44 13.46 -1.38
CA VAL A 64 -10.15 12.68 -2.59
C VAL A 64 -8.80 11.97 -2.43
N CYS A 65 -8.78 10.64 -2.47
CA CYS A 65 -7.59 9.82 -2.18
C CYS A 65 -7.35 8.71 -3.21
N ASP A 66 -6.16 8.11 -3.26
CA ASP A 66 -5.79 7.13 -4.31
C ASP A 66 -6.12 5.66 -4.00
N GLY A 67 -6.73 5.38 -2.83
CA GLY A 67 -6.95 4.02 -2.34
C GLY A 67 -5.92 3.52 -1.33
N LEU A 68 -5.14 4.43 -0.74
CA LEU A 68 -4.16 4.12 0.31
C LEU A 68 -4.80 3.39 1.49
N LYS A 69 -4.19 2.26 1.89
CA LYS A 69 -4.67 1.44 3.00
C LYS A 69 -4.75 2.26 4.30
N GLY A 70 -5.87 2.14 5.01
CA GLY A 70 -6.07 2.80 6.31
C GLY A 70 -6.24 4.32 6.28
N LEU A 71 -6.12 4.98 5.11
CA LEU A 71 -6.42 6.40 4.97
C LEU A 71 -7.94 6.68 5.08
N PRO A 72 -8.84 5.92 4.42
CA PRO A 72 -10.28 6.10 4.59
C PRO A 72 -10.73 5.99 6.05
N ASP A 73 -10.24 4.97 6.77
CA ASP A 73 -10.55 4.78 8.20
C ASP A 73 -10.07 5.96 9.05
N ALA A 74 -8.87 6.49 8.74
CA ALA A 74 -8.33 7.64 9.43
C ALA A 74 -9.12 8.93 9.16
N ILE A 75 -9.59 9.13 7.92
CA ILE A 75 -10.45 10.26 7.56
C ILE A 75 -11.75 10.19 8.33
N ALA A 76 -12.42 9.03 8.33
CA ALA A 76 -13.69 8.82 9.04
C ALA A 76 -13.56 9.06 10.55
N ALA A 77 -12.38 8.79 11.14
CA ALA A 77 -12.11 9.08 12.54
C ALA A 77 -11.86 10.57 12.83
N VAL A 78 -11.20 11.32 11.93
CA VAL A 78 -10.87 12.73 12.14
C VAL A 78 -12.03 13.67 11.77
N TRP A 79 -12.73 13.38 10.67
CA TRP A 79 -13.90 14.10 10.16
C TRP A 79 -15.02 13.12 9.77
N PRO A 80 -15.92 12.76 10.71
CA PRO A 80 -16.93 11.72 10.49
C PRO A 80 -17.99 12.01 9.42
N GLN A 81 -18.14 13.28 9.01
CA GLN A 81 -19.10 13.70 7.99
C GLN A 81 -18.49 13.82 6.59
N THR A 82 -17.17 13.59 6.46
CA THR A 82 -16.46 13.70 5.19
C THR A 82 -16.85 12.57 4.24
N ILE A 83 -17.17 12.92 3.00
CA ILE A 83 -17.28 11.96 1.90
C ILE A 83 -15.88 11.61 1.40
N VAL A 84 -15.50 10.34 1.50
CA VAL A 84 -14.24 9.84 0.93
C VAL A 84 -14.48 9.40 -0.51
N GLN A 85 -13.74 10.00 -1.45
CA GLN A 85 -13.84 9.68 -2.86
C GLN A 85 -12.50 9.17 -3.41
N THR A 86 -12.55 8.21 -4.31
CA THR A 86 -11.37 7.77 -5.07
C THR A 86 -11.02 8.77 -6.15
N CYS A 87 -9.77 9.18 -6.21
CA CYS A 87 -9.28 10.18 -7.15
C CYS A 87 -9.26 9.64 -8.57
N ILE A 88 -10.08 10.22 -9.45
CA ILE A 88 -10.09 9.81 -10.86
C ILE A 88 -8.74 10.02 -11.56
N VAL A 89 -7.99 11.06 -11.21
CA VAL A 89 -6.66 11.28 -11.79
C VAL A 89 -5.72 10.13 -11.45
N HIS A 90 -5.82 9.60 -10.22
CA HIS A 90 -5.05 8.41 -9.84
C HIS A 90 -5.56 7.15 -10.53
N LEU A 91 -6.88 6.98 -10.70
CA LEU A 91 -7.44 5.87 -11.47
C LEU A 91 -6.93 5.88 -12.92
N LEU A 92 -7.04 7.00 -13.63
CA LEU A 92 -6.56 7.15 -15.00
C LEU A 92 -5.06 6.90 -15.11
N ARG A 93 -4.26 7.50 -14.21
CA ARG A 93 -2.81 7.28 -14.17
C ARG A 93 -2.47 5.81 -13.91
N ASN A 94 -3.24 5.13 -13.05
CA ASN A 94 -3.01 3.73 -12.77
C ASN A 94 -3.38 2.84 -13.97
N SER A 95 -4.47 3.15 -14.68
CA SER A 95 -4.87 2.46 -15.91
C SER A 95 -3.84 2.63 -17.03
N PHE A 96 -3.30 3.83 -17.23
CA PHE A 96 -2.31 4.09 -18.28
C PHE A 96 -0.98 3.32 -18.10
N LYS A 97 -0.67 2.82 -16.90
CA LYS A 97 0.49 1.94 -16.69
C LYS A 97 0.41 0.64 -17.48
N TYR A 98 -0.79 0.21 -17.83
CA TYR A 98 -1.05 -1.04 -18.55
C TYR A 98 -1.16 -0.85 -20.07
N ALA A 99 -1.04 0.39 -20.56
CA ALA A 99 -1.16 0.73 -21.97
C ALA A 99 0.13 1.35 -22.53
N SER A 100 0.36 1.19 -23.84
CA SER A 100 1.46 1.86 -24.50
C SER A 100 1.23 3.37 -24.57
N LYS A 101 2.28 4.17 -24.43
CA LYS A 101 2.20 5.64 -24.47
C LYS A 101 1.54 6.19 -25.74
N LYS A 102 1.68 5.49 -26.86
CA LYS A 102 1.04 5.87 -28.14
C LYS A 102 -0.49 5.82 -28.07
N ASP A 103 -1.05 4.99 -27.18
CA ASP A 103 -2.49 4.76 -27.07
C ASP A 103 -3.12 5.63 -25.96
N TRP A 104 -2.30 6.30 -25.13
CA TRP A 104 -2.79 7.10 -23.98
C TRP A 104 -3.77 8.19 -24.39
N SER A 105 -3.55 8.85 -25.53
CA SER A 105 -4.46 9.90 -26.00
C SER A 105 -5.83 9.35 -26.42
N ALA A 106 -5.87 8.18 -27.04
CA ALA A 106 -7.11 7.51 -27.43
C ALA A 106 -7.88 7.06 -26.18
N ILE A 107 -7.22 6.32 -25.29
CA ILE A 107 -7.82 5.85 -24.03
C ILE A 107 -8.33 7.02 -23.18
N ALA A 108 -7.59 8.14 -23.11
CA ALA A 108 -8.04 9.33 -22.38
C ALA A 108 -9.29 9.96 -23.00
N ALA A 109 -9.40 9.97 -24.33
CA ALA A 109 -10.58 10.47 -25.03
C ALA A 109 -11.79 9.56 -24.77
N ASP A 110 -11.62 8.25 -24.82
CA ASP A 110 -12.71 7.28 -24.63
C ASP A 110 -13.18 7.19 -23.17
N LEU A 111 -12.30 7.44 -22.20
CA LEU A 111 -12.68 7.50 -20.78
C LEU A 111 -13.31 8.84 -20.38
N LYS A 112 -13.15 9.91 -21.18
CA LYS A 112 -13.66 11.24 -20.84
C LYS A 112 -15.19 11.25 -20.65
N PRO A 113 -16.01 10.70 -21.57
CA PRO A 113 -17.45 10.61 -21.40
C PRO A 113 -17.88 9.97 -20.07
N VAL A 114 -17.17 8.94 -19.61
CA VAL A 114 -17.48 8.21 -18.37
C VAL A 114 -17.51 9.14 -17.16
N TYR A 115 -16.47 9.97 -17.00
CA TYR A 115 -16.35 10.80 -15.80
C TYR A 115 -16.91 12.21 -15.93
N THR A 116 -17.32 12.61 -17.13
CA THR A 116 -18.05 13.85 -17.38
C THR A 116 -19.56 13.63 -17.54
N ALA A 117 -20.03 12.39 -17.39
CA ALA A 117 -21.45 12.05 -17.52
C ALA A 117 -22.32 12.80 -16.50
N ALA A 118 -23.55 13.14 -16.90
CA ALA A 118 -24.49 13.91 -16.08
C ALA A 118 -25.17 13.07 -14.98
N SER A 119 -25.05 11.75 -15.04
CA SER A 119 -25.61 10.82 -14.06
C SER A 119 -24.76 9.55 -13.97
N GLU A 120 -24.92 8.81 -12.87
CA GLU A 120 -24.27 7.50 -12.71
C GLU A 120 -24.65 6.53 -13.83
N GLN A 121 -25.94 6.47 -14.21
CA GLN A 121 -26.38 5.60 -15.30
C GLN A 121 -25.69 5.97 -16.63
N ALA A 122 -25.62 7.27 -16.96
CA ALA A 122 -24.94 7.71 -18.17
C ALA A 122 -23.43 7.41 -18.14
N ALA A 123 -22.81 7.44 -16.95
CA ALA A 123 -21.42 7.02 -16.78
C ALA A 123 -21.23 5.52 -17.03
N LEU A 124 -22.14 4.69 -16.52
CA LEU A 124 -22.13 3.24 -16.72
C LEU A 124 -22.35 2.86 -18.19
N ASP A 125 -23.29 3.53 -18.87
CA ASP A 125 -23.56 3.31 -20.29
C ASP A 125 -22.33 3.68 -21.13
N ALA A 126 -21.74 4.86 -20.89
CA ALA A 126 -20.50 5.27 -21.56
C ALA A 126 -19.33 4.33 -21.25
N PHE A 127 -19.26 3.78 -20.03
CA PHE A 127 -18.24 2.80 -19.66
C PHE A 127 -18.45 1.45 -20.36
N ALA A 128 -19.68 1.05 -20.64
CA ALA A 128 -19.97 -0.16 -21.41
C ALA A 128 -19.58 -0.03 -22.90
N GLU A 129 -19.55 1.19 -23.42
CA GLU A 129 -19.11 1.51 -24.79
C GLU A 129 -17.58 1.63 -24.93
N PHE A 130 -16.85 1.73 -23.81
CA PHE A 130 -15.38 1.83 -23.82
C PHE A 130 -14.74 0.55 -24.39
N SER A 131 -13.98 0.68 -25.49
CA SER A 131 -13.33 -0.42 -26.22
C SER A 131 -11.84 -0.19 -26.46
#